data_AF-A0A6G3WQX8-F1
#
_entry.id   AF-A0A6G3WQX8-F1
#
_cell.length_a   1.000
_cell.length_b   1.000
_cell.length_c   1.000
_cell.angle_alpha   90.00
_cell.angle_beta   90.00
_cell.angle_gamma   90.00
#
_symmetry.space_group_name_H-M   'P 1'
#
loop_
_entity.id
_entity.type
_entity.pdbx_description
1 polymer ?
#
loop_
_entity_poly.entity_id
_entity_poly.type
_entity_poly.pdbx_seq_one_letter_code
_entity_poly.pdbx_strand_id
1 'polypeptide(L)'
;FLSTEYVEAVKEDDTVEVFKILNTGGAYLRSAAKVVLEGSALMRRSFIANDQFNVARLDHDAEAHVAAIRAAIAHAAQVAQ
;
A
#
# COMPACT_ATOMS: atom_id res chain seq x y z
N PHE A 1 9.65 1.04 -33.07
CA PHE A 1 9.90 -0.18 -32.28
C PHE A 1 10.28 0.19 -30.85
N LEU A 2 11.55 0.47 -30.52
CA LEU A 2 12.02 0.62 -29.12
C LEU A 2 11.42 1.77 -28.30
N SER A 3 11.01 2.90 -28.90
CA SER A 3 10.51 4.05 -28.11
C SER A 3 9.02 3.98 -27.78
N THR A 4 8.19 3.48 -28.70
CA THR A 4 6.73 3.44 -28.52
C THR A 4 6.29 2.17 -27.80
N GLU A 5 6.80 1.00 -28.20
CA GLU A 5 6.39 -0.27 -27.59
C GLU A 5 6.88 -0.39 -26.15
N TYR A 6 8.07 0.13 -25.86
CA TYR A 6 8.59 0.17 -24.49
C TYR A 6 7.70 0.99 -23.55
N VAL A 7 7.21 2.15 -24.01
CA VAL A 7 6.36 3.02 -23.18
C VAL A 7 5.03 2.34 -22.86
N GLU A 8 4.43 1.60 -23.80
CA GLU A 8 3.21 0.84 -23.52
C GLU A 8 3.48 -0.35 -22.59
N ALA A 9 4.57 -1.10 -22.80
CA ALA A 9 4.96 -2.20 -21.92
C ALA A 9 5.16 -1.75 -20.47
N VAL A 10 5.82 -0.61 -20.24
CA VAL A 10 5.99 -0.05 -18.88
C VAL A 10 4.64 0.28 -18.22
N LYS A 11 3.65 0.76 -18.97
CA LYS A 11 2.32 1.06 -18.42
C LYS A 11 1.57 -0.21 -18.03
N GLU A 12 1.74 -1.29 -18.79
CA GLU A 12 1.19 -2.61 -18.47
C GLU A 12 1.86 -3.18 -17.22
N ASP A 13 3.19 -3.14 -17.15
CA ASP A 13 3.97 -3.56 -15.97
C ASP A 13 3.56 -2.79 -14.71
N ASP A 14 3.43 -1.45 -14.82
CA ASP A 14 2.96 -0.62 -13.72
C ASP A 14 1.55 -1.04 -13.28
N THR A 15 0.67 -1.38 -14.21
CA THR A 15 -0.69 -1.85 -13.89
C THR A 15 -0.66 -3.19 -13.14
N VAL A 16 0.17 -4.14 -13.57
CA VAL A 16 0.36 -5.43 -12.91
C VAL A 16 0.90 -5.26 -11.49
N GLU A 17 1.89 -4.39 -11.28
CA GLU A 17 2.45 -4.15 -9.95
C GLU A 17 1.42 -3.52 -9.01
N VAL A 18 0.57 -2.60 -9.49
CA VAL A 18 -0.52 -2.04 -8.67
C VAL A 18 -1.56 -3.11 -8.31
N PHE A 19 -1.88 -4.03 -9.22
CA PHE A 19 -2.77 -5.17 -8.89
C PHE A 19 -2.15 -6.12 -7.86
N LYS A 20 -0.84 -6.34 -7.92
CA LYS A 20 -0.14 -7.12 -6.90
C LYS A 20 -0.25 -6.43 -5.53
N ILE A 21 0.01 -5.13 -5.45
CA ILE A 21 -0.18 -4.34 -4.22
C ILE A 21 -1.63 -4.39 -3.73
N LEU A 22 -2.62 -4.33 -4.62
CA LEU A 22 -4.03 -4.46 -4.28
C LEU A 22 -4.36 -5.82 -3.62
N ASN A 23 -3.66 -6.89 -4.00
CA ASN A 23 -3.90 -8.23 -3.49
C ASN A 23 -3.09 -8.56 -2.23
N THR A 24 -1.89 -7.97 -2.07
CA THR A 24 -0.97 -8.32 -0.99
C THR A 24 -0.76 -7.23 0.06
N GLY A 25 -1.08 -5.97 -0.25
CA GLY A 25 -0.86 -4.83 0.63
C GLY A 25 -1.80 -4.79 1.84
N GLY A 26 -1.48 -3.96 2.82
CA GLY A 26 -2.34 -3.67 3.98
C GLY A 26 -3.58 -2.83 3.62
N ALA A 27 -4.40 -2.46 4.61
CA ALA A 27 -5.68 -1.80 4.35
C ALA A 27 -5.52 -0.45 3.61
N TYR A 28 -4.50 0.33 3.97
CA TYR A 28 -4.20 1.60 3.32
C TYR A 28 -3.64 1.39 1.92
N LEU A 29 -2.68 0.46 1.74
CA LEU A 29 -2.13 0.14 0.43
C LEU A 29 -3.19 -0.36 -0.55
N ARG A 30 -4.10 -1.25 -0.12
CA ARG A 30 -5.20 -1.72 -0.97
C ARG A 30 -6.14 -0.58 -1.37
N SER A 31 -6.40 0.36 -0.46
CA SER A 31 -7.26 1.50 -0.74
C SER A 31 -6.61 2.46 -1.74
N ALA A 32 -5.32 2.76 -1.56
CA ALA A 32 -4.55 3.58 -2.48
C ALA A 32 -4.43 2.93 -3.87
N ALA A 33 -4.19 1.61 -3.92
CA ALA A 33 -4.12 0.86 -5.18
C ALA A 33 -5.42 0.97 -5.99
N LYS A 34 -6.59 0.91 -5.36
CA LYS A 34 -7.88 1.12 -6.05
C LYS A 34 -7.97 2.51 -6.70
N VAL A 35 -7.63 3.56 -5.95
CA VAL A 35 -7.66 4.95 -6.45
C VAL A 35 -6.71 5.11 -7.64
N VAL A 36 -5.53 4.52 -7.56
CA VAL A 36 -4.50 4.64 -8.57
C VAL A 36 -4.82 3.81 -9.83
N LEU A 37 -5.50 2.66 -9.70
CA LEU A 37 -6.02 1.88 -10.84
C LEU A 37 -7.11 2.62 -11.62
N GLU A 38 -7.95 3.39 -10.93
CA GLU A 38 -8.94 4.27 -11.54
C GLU A 38 -8.32 5.55 -12.16
N GLY A 39 -7.04 5.79 -11.87
CA GLY A 39 -6.29 6.96 -12.30
C GLY A 39 -5.50 6.81 -13.60
N SER A 40 -4.68 7.82 -13.88
CA SER A 40 -3.82 7.85 -15.07
C SER A 40 -2.61 6.91 -14.96
N ALA A 41 -1.97 6.60 -16.09
CA ALA A 41 -0.70 5.86 -16.09
C ALA A 41 0.40 6.58 -15.29
N LEU A 42 0.41 7.92 -15.29
CA LEU A 42 1.33 8.72 -14.47
C LEU A 42 1.07 8.51 -12.97
N MET A 43 -0.19 8.40 -12.55
CA MET A 43 -0.52 8.09 -11.15
C MET A 43 -0.01 6.71 -10.75
N ARG A 44 -0.17 5.70 -11.62
CA ARG A 44 0.39 4.35 -11.37
C ARG A 44 1.90 4.41 -11.23
N ARG A 45 2.59 5.08 -12.15
CA ARG A 45 4.05 5.21 -12.11
C ARG A 45 4.53 5.92 -10.85
N SER A 46 3.93 7.06 -10.49
CA SER A 46 4.29 7.82 -9.29
C SER A 46 4.05 7.01 -8.02
N PHE A 47 2.95 6.28 -7.97
CA PHE A 47 2.60 5.45 -6.83
C PHE A 47 3.61 4.32 -6.60
N ILE A 48 3.95 3.58 -7.66
CA ILE A 48 4.95 2.50 -7.59
C ILE A 48 6.34 3.09 -7.29
N ALA A 49 6.69 4.22 -7.88
CA ALA A 49 8.03 4.78 -7.70
C ALA A 49 8.24 5.38 -6.30
N ASN A 50 7.20 5.96 -5.67
CA ASN A 50 7.37 6.77 -4.47
C ASN A 50 6.26 6.57 -3.42
N ASP A 51 4.99 6.76 -3.80
CA ASP A 51 3.93 6.94 -2.80
C ASP A 51 3.65 5.67 -2.00
N GLN A 52 3.84 4.49 -2.61
CA GLN A 52 3.59 3.21 -1.95
C GLN A 52 4.37 3.03 -0.64
N PHE A 53 5.57 3.61 -0.51
CA PHE A 53 6.39 3.46 0.69
C PHE A 53 5.81 4.24 1.88
N ASN A 54 5.26 5.42 1.62
CA ASN A 54 4.58 6.21 2.65
C ASN A 54 3.28 5.53 3.07
N VAL A 55 2.53 4.96 2.11
CA VAL A 55 1.29 4.24 2.42
C VAL A 55 1.57 2.94 3.18
N ALA A 56 2.63 2.20 2.81
CA ALA A 56 3.08 1.02 3.55
C ALA A 56 3.46 1.36 4.99
N ARG A 57 4.09 2.52 5.21
CA ARG A 57 4.38 3.01 6.57
C ARG A 57 3.09 3.26 7.36
N LEU A 58 2.04 3.81 6.75
CA LEU A 58 0.75 3.98 7.44
C LEU A 58 0.12 2.64 7.84
N ASP A 59 0.24 1.61 7.00
CA ASP A 59 -0.19 0.25 7.34
C ASP A 59 0.56 -0.28 8.58
N HIS A 60 1.90 -0.15 8.60
CA HIS A 60 2.71 -0.58 9.75
C HIS A 60 2.41 0.24 11.02
N ASP A 61 2.24 1.56 10.90
CA ASP A 61 1.92 2.45 12.02
C ASP A 61 0.56 2.05 12.64
N ALA A 62 -0.41 1.70 11.80
CA ALA A 62 -1.72 1.22 12.26
C ALA A 62 -1.63 -0.14 12.98
N GLU A 63 -0.85 -1.09 12.46
CA GLU A 63 -0.62 -2.37 13.11
C GLU A 63 0.07 -2.21 14.47
N ALA A 64 1.12 -1.38 14.52
CA ALA A 64 1.84 -1.06 15.75
C ALA A 64 0.92 -0.43 16.80
N HIS A 65 0.06 0.51 16.39
CA HIS A 65 -0.93 1.13 17.28
C HIS A 65 -1.90 0.09 17.85
N VAL A 66 -2.48 -0.78 17.00
CA VAL A 66 -3.39 -1.84 17.47
C VAL A 66 -2.70 -2.77 18.45
N ALA A 67 -1.44 -3.16 18.19
CA ALA A 67 -0.66 -3.99 19.09
C ALA A 67 -0.41 -3.30 20.44
N ALA A 68 -0.05 -2.02 20.44
CA ALA A 68 0.18 -1.24 21.65
C ALA A 68 -1.08 -1.12 22.51
N ILE A 69 -2.25 -0.86 21.91
CA ILE A 69 -3.52 -0.79 22.64
C ILE A 69 -3.87 -2.14 23.25
N ARG A 70 -3.70 -3.24 22.52
CA ARG A 70 -3.94 -4.60 23.05
C ARG A 70 -3.04 -4.91 24.23
N ALA A 71 -1.76 -4.54 24.15
CA ALA A 71 -0.82 -4.71 25.25
C ALA A 71 -1.23 -3.88 26.48
N ALA A 72 -1.66 -2.63 26.30
CA ALA A 72 -2.14 -1.79 27.39
C ALA A 72 -3.38 -2.37 28.08
N ILE A 73 -4.33 -2.91 27.32
CA ILE A 73 -5.53 -3.57 27.86
C ILE A 73 -5.14 -4.82 28.66
N ALA A 74 -4.26 -5.66 28.13
CA ALA A 74 -3.80 -6.87 28.82
C ALA A 74 -3.07 -6.55 30.13
N HIS A 75 -2.23 -5.51 30.13
CA HIS A 75 -1.56 -5.04 31.33
C HIS A 75 -2.55 -4.53 32.38
N ALA A 76 -3.55 -3.73 31.98
CA ALA A 76 -4.59 -3.26 32.89
C ALA A 76 -5.40 -4.43 33.49
N ALA A 77 -5.70 -5.45 32.69
CA ALA A 77 -6.39 -6.65 33.17
C ALA A 77 -5.55 -7.46 34.17
N GLN A 78 -4.22 -7.51 33.99
CA GLN A 78 -3.31 -8.15 34.94
C GLN A 78 -3.28 -7.40 36.28
N VAL A 79 -3.26 -6.06 36.26
CA VAL A 79 -3.19 -5.22 37.48
C VAL A 79 -4.50 -5.28 38.29
N ALA A 80 -5.63 -5.56 37.65
CA ALA A 80 -6.94 -5.63 38.30
C ALA A 80 -7.25 -6.98 38.98
N GLN A 81 -6.35 -7.97 38.87
CA GLN A 81 -6.43 -9.27 39.55
C GLN A 81 -5.77 -9.23 40.92
#